data_AF-A0A3A8JCV2-F1
#
_entry.id   AF-A0A3A8JCV2-F1
#
_cell.length_a   1.000
_cell.length_b   1.000
_cell.length_c   1.000
_cell.angle_alpha   90.00
_cell.angle_beta   90.00
_cell.angle_gamma   90.00
#
_symmetry.space_group_name_H-M   'P 1'
#
loop_
_entity.id
_entity.type
_entity.pdbx_description
1 polymer ?
#
loop_
_entity_poly.entity_id
_entity_poly.type
_entity_poly.pdbx_seq_one_letter_code
_entity_poly.pdbx_strand_id
1 'polypeptide(L)'
;MTACVGPASRTFVTGQIRPRQIRFVTIRETTPGEAGGRRAACIHIRISRENTGEAILCRFGVETPLHNHEGPVSTALAQRITAERINEATYSIFGVATMESPLGMLCESLKAALRPTFKASIAGALFTSQCHEKTTPVQFGDYTL
;
A
#
# COMPACT_ATOMS: atom_id res chain seq x y z
N MET A 1 -0.29 32.53 31.38
CA MET A 1 1.01 32.33 30.69
C MET A 1 1.65 31.16 31.43
N THR A 2 1.92 29.98 30.89
CA THR A 2 2.30 29.60 29.53
C THR A 2 1.99 28.10 29.41
N ALA A 3 1.21 27.70 28.42
CA ALA A 3 1.05 26.27 28.11
C ALA A 3 2.38 25.79 27.52
N CYS A 4 3.07 24.91 28.22
CA CYS A 4 4.17 24.14 27.65
C CYS A 4 3.57 23.15 26.66
N VAL A 5 3.32 23.60 25.44
CA VAL A 5 3.15 22.73 24.28
C VAL A 5 4.54 22.14 24.04
N GLY A 6 4.83 21.00 24.68
CA GLY A 6 5.99 20.18 24.32
C GLY A 6 5.96 19.93 22.81
N PRO A 7 7.10 19.75 22.14
CA PRO A 7 7.11 19.55 20.70
C PRO A 7 6.22 18.35 20.40
N ALA A 8 5.05 18.62 19.82
CA ALA A 8 4.23 17.59 19.22
C ALA A 8 5.13 17.02 18.13
N SER A 9 5.81 15.92 18.47
CA SER A 9 6.77 15.25 17.60
C SER A 9 5.92 14.61 16.50
N ARG A 10 5.52 15.44 15.54
CA ARG A 10 4.69 15.07 14.42
C ARG A 10 5.57 14.22 13.54
N THR A 11 5.15 12.98 13.38
CA THR A 11 5.73 12.03 12.46
C THR A 11 5.49 12.53 11.03
N PHE A 12 6.56 12.70 10.25
CA PHE A 12 6.45 13.19 8.88
C PHE A 12 6.54 12.03 7.90
N VAL A 13 5.56 11.94 7.00
CA VAL A 13 5.61 10.96 5.92
C VAL A 13 6.40 11.55 4.77
N THR A 14 7.64 11.12 4.61
CA THR A 14 8.50 11.47 3.48
C THR A 14 8.32 10.46 2.35
N GLY A 15 7.84 10.93 1.19
CA GLY A 15 7.71 10.11 -0.02
C GLY A 15 6.27 9.78 -0.42
N GLN A 16 6.11 9.34 -1.67
CA GLN A 16 4.82 8.98 -2.26
C GLN A 16 5.02 7.83 -3.26
N ILE A 17 4.14 6.84 -3.21
CA ILE A 17 4.05 5.82 -4.27
C ILE A 17 3.46 6.46 -5.52
N ARG A 18 4.24 6.45 -6.61
CA ARG A 18 3.74 6.87 -7.92
C ARG A 18 3.07 5.67 -8.61
N PRO A 19 1.93 5.87 -9.30
CA PRO A 19 1.23 4.79 -10.01
C PRO A 19 2.15 3.95 -10.90
N ARG A 20 3.03 4.62 -11.66
CA ARG A 20 3.94 3.98 -12.63
C ARG A 20 4.99 3.05 -12.00
N GLN A 21 5.26 3.20 -10.71
CA GLN A 21 6.20 2.32 -10.02
C GLN A 21 5.56 0.98 -9.67
N ILE A 22 4.23 0.90 -9.54
CA ILE A 22 3.53 -0.34 -9.21
C ILE A 22 3.57 -1.29 -10.41
N ARG A 23 4.23 -2.43 -10.24
CA ARG A 23 4.37 -3.45 -11.30
C ARG A 23 3.33 -4.54 -11.11
N PHE A 24 2.27 -4.47 -11.91
CA PHE A 24 1.33 -5.56 -12.04
C PHE A 24 1.85 -6.61 -13.02
N VAL A 25 1.75 -7.87 -12.63
CA VAL A 25 1.97 -9.03 -13.50
C VAL A 25 0.70 -9.84 -13.59
N THR A 26 0.37 -10.32 -14.78
CA THR A 26 -0.77 -11.22 -14.96
C THR A 26 -0.46 -12.56 -14.29
N ILE A 27 -1.26 -12.93 -13.29
CA ILE A 27 -1.13 -14.21 -12.58
C ILE A 27 -2.07 -15.27 -13.17
N ARG A 28 -3.18 -14.82 -13.76
CA ARG A 28 -4.17 -15.63 -14.45
C ARG A 28 -4.63 -14.89 -15.70
N GLU A 29 -4.44 -15.50 -16.86
CA GLU A 29 -4.94 -15.00 -18.15
C GLU A 29 -6.47 -15.05 -18.19
N THR A 30 -7.07 -14.20 -19.03
CA THR A 30 -8.50 -14.27 -19.35
C THR A 30 -8.66 -15.17 -20.57
N THR A 31 -9.53 -16.17 -20.49
CA THR A 31 -10.01 -16.92 -21.66
C THR A 31 -10.90 -15.99 -22.51
N PRO A 32 -10.71 -15.89 -23.85
CA PRO A 32 -11.57 -15.05 -24.68
C PRO A 32 -13.04 -15.40 -24.49
N GLY A 33 -13.86 -14.43 -24.08
CA GLY A 33 -15.30 -14.63 -23.83
C GLY A 33 -15.71 -14.82 -22.36
N GLU A 34 -14.77 -14.93 -21.42
CA GLU A 34 -15.08 -15.00 -19.99
C GLU A 34 -14.73 -13.70 -19.25
N ALA A 35 -15.63 -13.24 -18.39
CA ALA A 35 -15.29 -12.26 -17.36
C ALA A 35 -14.26 -12.90 -16.41
N GLY A 36 -13.02 -12.44 -16.45
CA GLY A 36 -11.97 -13.10 -15.70
C GLY A 36 -10.59 -12.53 -15.94
N GLY A 37 -9.60 -13.28 -15.47
CA GLY A 37 -8.19 -12.88 -15.46
C GLY A 37 -7.84 -12.00 -14.27
N ARG A 38 -6.61 -12.19 -13.77
CA ARG A 38 -6.10 -11.49 -12.60
C ARG A 38 -4.67 -11.07 -12.82
N ARG A 39 -4.35 -9.91 -12.25
CA ARG A 39 -2.99 -9.43 -12.09
C ARG A 39 -2.70 -9.16 -10.63
N ALA A 40 -1.47 -9.41 -10.22
CA ALA A 40 -0.99 -9.13 -8.88
C ALA A 40 0.16 -8.12 -8.92
N ALA A 41 0.33 -7.36 -7.85
CA ALA A 41 1.52 -6.57 -7.58
C ALA A 41 2.00 -6.81 -6.15
N CYS A 42 3.30 -6.77 -5.94
CA CYS A 42 3.93 -6.87 -4.63
C CYS A 42 4.46 -5.51 -4.20
N ILE A 43 4.01 -5.07 -3.03
CA ILE A 43 4.33 -3.76 -2.48
C ILE A 43 5.18 -3.96 -1.24
N HIS A 44 6.37 -3.37 -1.25
CA HIS A 44 7.28 -3.31 -0.11
C HIS A 44 7.44 -1.86 0.33
N ILE A 45 7.06 -1.55 1.56
CA ILE A 45 7.12 -0.23 2.18
C ILE A 45 8.17 -0.29 3.29
N ARG A 46 9.26 0.48 3.16
CA ARG A 46 10.32 0.50 4.20
C ARG A 46 10.04 1.60 5.21
N ILE A 47 9.60 1.20 6.39
CA ILE A 47 9.29 2.11 7.50
C ILE A 47 10.55 2.24 8.34
N SER A 48 11.14 3.43 8.41
CA SER A 48 12.33 3.72 9.20
C SER A 48 12.09 4.82 10.23
N ARG A 49 12.91 4.84 11.28
CA ARG A 49 12.88 5.83 12.34
C ARG A 49 14.20 6.58 12.35
N GLU A 50 14.14 7.92 12.27
CA GLU A 50 15.34 8.77 12.14
C GLU A 50 16.18 8.74 13.41
N ASN A 51 15.52 8.78 14.56
CA ASN A 51 16.20 8.94 15.85
C ASN A 51 16.90 7.67 16.36
N THR A 52 16.44 6.47 15.98
CA THR A 52 17.01 5.18 16.41
C THR A 52 17.73 4.44 15.29
N GLY A 53 17.53 4.84 14.02
CA GLY A 53 18.00 4.09 12.86
C GLY A 53 17.26 2.75 12.64
N GLU A 54 16.20 2.47 13.40
CA GLU A 54 15.40 1.26 13.26
C GLU A 54 14.64 1.30 11.92
N ALA A 55 14.64 0.19 11.18
CA ALA A 55 13.89 0.07 9.95
C ALA A 55 13.26 -1.31 9.81
N ILE A 56 12.01 -1.34 9.36
CA ILE A 56 11.31 -2.57 9.00
C ILE A 56 10.81 -2.52 7.56
N LEU A 57 10.61 -3.69 6.96
CA LEU A 57 10.03 -3.83 5.64
C LEU A 57 8.60 -4.36 5.74
N CYS A 58 7.63 -3.49 5.49
CA CYS A 58 6.22 -3.85 5.42
C CYS A 58 5.88 -4.36 4.02
N ARG A 59 5.54 -5.65 3.92
CA ARG A 59 5.22 -6.31 2.64
C ARG A 59 3.76 -6.75 2.58
N PHE A 60 3.14 -6.58 1.42
CA PHE A 60 1.81 -7.09 1.11
C PHE A 60 1.60 -7.19 -0.40
N GLY A 61 0.67 -8.06 -0.79
CA GLY A 61 0.25 -8.23 -2.18
C GLY A 61 -1.11 -7.60 -2.43
N VAL A 62 -1.30 -7.13 -3.65
CA VAL A 62 -2.59 -6.65 -4.16
C VAL A 62 -2.91 -7.38 -5.45
N GLU A 63 -4.12 -7.89 -5.55
CA GLU A 63 -4.63 -8.49 -6.78
C GLU A 63 -5.78 -7.66 -7.32
N THR A 64 -5.79 -7.45 -8.63
CA THR A 64 -6.88 -6.78 -9.32
C THR A 64 -7.35 -7.65 -10.49
N PRO A 65 -8.65 -7.65 -10.79
CA PRO A 65 -9.14 -8.33 -11.98
C PRO A 65 -8.71 -7.57 -13.24
N LEU A 66 -8.60 -8.31 -14.34
CA LEU A 66 -8.43 -7.72 -15.68
C LEU A 66 -9.77 -7.23 -16.23
N HIS A 67 -10.86 -7.92 -15.91
CA HIS A 67 -12.23 -7.53 -16.25
C HIS A 67 -13.13 -7.65 -15.01
N ASN A 68 -13.90 -6.61 -14.74
CA ASN A 68 -14.96 -6.62 -13.72
C ASN A 68 -16.33 -6.47 -14.40
N HIS A 69 -17.41 -6.35 -13.61
CA HIS A 69 -18.77 -6.18 -14.13
C HIS A 69 -19.01 -4.82 -14.80
N GLU A 70 -18.12 -3.84 -14.59
CA GLU A 70 -18.17 -2.52 -15.22
C GLU A 70 -17.36 -2.47 -16.53
N GLY A 71 -16.56 -3.51 -16.81
CA GLY A 71 -15.77 -3.66 -18.03
C GLY A 71 -14.29 -4.00 -17.79
N PRO A 72 -13.43 -3.80 -18.80
CA PRO A 72 -11.99 -4.02 -18.67
C PRO A 72 -11.36 -3.00 -17.70
N VAL A 73 -10.60 -3.51 -16.72
CA VAL A 73 -9.85 -2.68 -15.79
C VAL A 73 -8.46 -2.46 -16.36
N SER A 74 -8.19 -1.26 -16.87
CA SER A 74 -6.87 -0.94 -17.43
C SER A 74 -5.77 -1.00 -16.35
N THR A 75 -4.54 -1.34 -16.75
CA THR A 75 -3.40 -1.38 -15.82
C THR A 75 -3.12 0.00 -15.23
N ALA A 76 -3.28 1.06 -16.03
CA ALA A 76 -3.12 2.44 -15.57
C ALA A 76 -4.13 2.79 -14.47
N LEU A 77 -5.40 2.35 -14.61
CA LEU A 77 -6.43 2.57 -13.59
C LEU A 77 -6.10 1.82 -12.30
N ALA A 78 -5.74 0.55 -12.40
CA ALA A 78 -5.34 -0.24 -11.22
C ALA A 78 -4.11 0.35 -10.53
N GLN A 79 -3.08 0.75 -11.27
CA GLN A 79 -1.91 1.44 -10.73
C GLN A 79 -2.28 2.72 -10.01
N ARG A 80 -3.15 3.55 -10.61
CA ARG A 80 -3.58 4.82 -10.03
C ARG A 80 -4.32 4.61 -8.71
N ILE A 81 -5.37 3.80 -8.71
CA ILE A 81 -6.18 3.53 -7.52
C ILE A 81 -5.33 2.90 -6.42
N THR A 82 -4.46 1.95 -6.77
CA THR A 82 -3.58 1.30 -5.79
C THR A 82 -2.63 2.30 -5.14
N ALA A 83 -1.99 3.15 -5.95
CA ALA A 83 -1.09 4.18 -5.43
C ALA A 83 -1.85 5.19 -4.56
N GLU A 84 -2.99 5.69 -5.00
CA GLU A 84 -3.83 6.64 -4.25
C GLU A 84 -4.22 6.07 -2.88
N ARG A 85 -4.74 4.83 -2.83
CA ARG A 85 -5.14 4.20 -1.56
C ARG A 85 -3.96 3.90 -0.63
N ILE A 86 -2.83 3.45 -1.16
CA ILE A 86 -1.64 3.24 -0.32
C ILE A 86 -1.17 4.56 0.27
N ASN A 87 -1.07 5.62 -0.55
CA ASN A 87 -0.63 6.92 -0.07
C ASN A 87 -1.61 7.46 0.99
N GLU A 88 -2.91 7.42 0.74
CA GLU A 88 -3.95 7.86 1.68
C GLU A 88 -3.86 7.11 3.03
N ALA A 89 -3.79 5.78 2.99
CA ALA A 89 -3.67 4.98 4.22
C ALA A 89 -2.33 5.25 4.94
N THR A 90 -1.25 5.44 4.19
CA THR A 90 0.08 5.75 4.75
C THR A 90 0.04 7.09 5.49
N TYR A 91 -0.48 8.15 4.86
CA TYR A 91 -0.64 9.45 5.52
C TYR A 91 -1.57 9.38 6.73
N SER A 92 -2.67 8.64 6.64
CA SER A 92 -3.62 8.51 7.76
C SER A 92 -3.04 7.75 8.96
N ILE A 93 -2.27 6.68 8.74
CA ILE A 93 -1.75 5.84 9.83
C ILE A 93 -0.45 6.43 10.38
N PHE A 94 0.48 6.86 9.53
CA PHE A 94 1.77 7.37 9.99
C PHE A 94 1.70 8.83 10.42
N GLY A 95 0.77 9.63 9.88
CA GLY A 95 0.60 11.03 10.30
C GLY A 95 0.12 11.20 11.74
N VAL A 96 -0.46 10.16 12.34
CA VAL A 96 -0.87 10.13 13.76
C VAL A 96 0.00 9.23 14.63
N ALA A 97 0.98 8.53 14.02
CA ALA A 97 1.91 7.68 14.74
C ALA A 97 2.80 8.54 15.65
N THR A 98 3.27 7.94 16.75
CA THR A 98 4.19 8.58 17.70
C THR A 98 5.56 7.94 17.65
N MET A 99 6.56 8.60 18.26
CA MET A 99 7.90 8.05 18.37
C MET A 99 7.96 6.72 19.15
N GLU A 100 6.96 6.43 19.99
CA GLU A 100 6.87 5.20 20.76
C GLU A 100 6.10 4.08 20.03
N SER A 101 5.47 4.38 18.89
CA SER A 101 4.66 3.41 18.15
C SER A 101 5.55 2.31 17.58
N PRO A 102 5.37 1.02 17.94
CA PRO A 102 6.17 -0.06 17.41
C PRO A 102 5.99 -0.18 15.90
N LEU A 103 7.10 -0.21 15.15
CA LEU A 103 7.06 -0.19 13.68
C LEU A 103 6.25 -1.37 13.12
N GLY A 104 6.38 -2.55 13.74
CA GLY A 104 5.62 -3.74 13.35
C GLY A 104 4.11 -3.53 13.44
N MET A 105 3.62 -2.85 14.49
CA MET A 105 2.20 -2.53 14.63
C MET A 105 1.76 -1.51 13.58
N LEU A 106 2.59 -0.52 13.24
CA LEU A 106 2.29 0.43 12.17
C LEU A 106 2.08 -0.26 10.81
N CYS A 107 2.90 -1.27 10.49
CA CYS A 107 2.72 -2.08 9.28
C CYS A 107 1.39 -2.84 9.28
N GLU A 108 1.03 -3.47 10.41
CA GLU A 108 -0.23 -4.22 10.51
C GLU A 108 -1.46 -3.28 10.49
N SER A 109 -1.38 -2.12 11.13
CA SER A 109 -2.41 -1.07 11.04
C SER A 109 -2.60 -0.56 9.61
N LEU A 110 -1.50 -0.37 8.87
CA LEU A 110 -1.55 0.01 7.46
C LEU A 110 -2.24 -1.06 6.61
N LYS A 111 -1.87 -2.34 6.78
CA LYS A 111 -2.52 -3.46 6.07
C LYS A 111 -4.00 -3.56 6.43
N ALA A 112 -4.35 -3.37 7.70
CA ALA A 112 -5.73 -3.40 8.18
C ALA A 112 -6.58 -2.28 7.58
N ALA A 113 -6.02 -1.08 7.41
CA ALA A 113 -6.68 0.05 6.74
C ALA A 113 -6.80 -0.15 5.22
N LEU A 114 -5.78 -0.75 4.59
CA LEU A 114 -5.76 -0.97 3.14
C LEU A 114 -6.69 -2.08 2.67
N ARG A 115 -6.81 -3.16 3.45
CA ARG A 115 -7.62 -4.33 3.08
C ARG A 115 -9.08 -3.97 2.70
N PRO A 116 -9.85 -3.24 3.53
CA PRO A 116 -11.24 -2.89 3.19
C PRO A 116 -11.31 -1.81 2.10
N THR A 117 -10.44 -0.80 2.13
CA THR A 117 -10.46 0.32 1.18
C THR A 117 -10.11 -0.11 -0.24
N PHE A 118 -9.16 -1.04 -0.39
CA PHE A 118 -8.78 -1.57 -1.69
C PHE A 118 -9.90 -2.42 -2.32
N LYS A 119 -10.52 -3.28 -1.52
CA LYS A 119 -11.68 -4.08 -1.95
C LYS A 119 -12.87 -3.21 -2.36
N ALA A 120 -13.07 -2.08 -1.69
CA ALA A 120 -14.13 -1.13 -2.04
C ALA A 120 -13.81 -0.30 -3.29
N SER A 121 -12.53 -0.08 -3.62
CA SER A 121 -12.13 0.80 -4.73
C SER A 121 -12.08 0.09 -6.08
N ILE A 122 -11.87 -1.22 -6.09
CA ILE A 122 -11.86 -2.03 -7.32
C ILE A 122 -12.71 -3.27 -7.06
N ALA A 123 -13.85 -3.37 -7.74
CA ALA A 123 -14.68 -4.55 -7.68
C ALA A 123 -13.88 -5.82 -8.03
N GLY A 124 -13.89 -6.81 -7.12
CA GLY A 124 -13.16 -8.07 -7.30
C GLY A 124 -11.67 -8.00 -6.96
N ALA A 125 -11.15 -6.88 -6.47
CA ALA A 125 -9.79 -6.80 -5.96
C ALA A 125 -9.62 -7.55 -4.64
N LEU A 126 -8.44 -8.12 -4.45
CA LEU A 126 -8.04 -8.80 -3.22
C LEU A 126 -6.79 -8.16 -2.64
N PHE A 127 -6.72 -8.22 -1.32
CA PHE A 127 -5.55 -7.83 -0.56
C PHE A 127 -4.98 -9.07 0.13
N THR A 128 -3.69 -9.35 -0.09
CA THR A 128 -3.01 -10.52 0.47
C THR A 128 -1.90 -10.06 1.40
N SER A 129 -1.71 -10.77 2.53
CA SER A 129 -0.60 -10.51 3.45
C SER A 129 0.76 -10.92 2.87
N GLN A 130 0.75 -11.77 1.84
CA GLN A 130 1.93 -12.26 1.14
C GLN A 130 1.89 -11.86 -0.33
N CYS A 131 3.07 -11.65 -0.91
CA CYS A 131 3.22 -11.38 -2.33
C CYS A 131 3.07 -12.68 -3.14
N HIS A 132 2.49 -12.56 -4.34
CA HIS A 132 2.40 -13.68 -5.26
C HIS A 132 3.79 -14.03 -5.82
N GLU A 133 4.14 -15.31 -5.96
CA GLU A 133 5.47 -15.75 -6.40
C GLU A 133 5.96 -15.14 -7.73
N LYS A 134 5.03 -14.96 -8.68
CA LYS A 134 5.29 -14.33 -10.00
C LYS A 134 5.56 -12.83 -9.94
N THR A 135 5.29 -12.16 -8.82
CA THR A 135 5.45 -10.70 -8.69
C THR A 135 6.86 -10.35 -8.29
N THR A 136 7.40 -9.27 -8.88
CA THR A 136 8.65 -8.67 -8.39
C THR A 136 8.30 -7.60 -7.37
N PRO A 137 8.91 -7.62 -6.17
CA PRO A 137 8.65 -6.60 -5.18
C PRO A 137 9.09 -5.24 -5.69
N VAL A 138 8.21 -4.26 -5.57
CA VAL A 138 8.60 -2.87 -5.75
C VAL A 138 8.82 -2.27 -4.37
N GLN A 139 10.03 -1.79 -4.14
CA GLN A 139 10.40 -1.12 -2.89
C GLN A 139 10.01 0.35 -2.96
N PHE A 140 9.38 0.82 -1.88
CA PHE A 140 8.83 2.16 -1.76
C PHE A 140 9.18 2.78 -0.43
N GLY A 141 9.62 4.04 -0.51
CA GLY A 141 9.83 4.95 0.61
C GLY A 141 11.07 4.63 1.44
N ASP A 142 11.82 5.66 1.78
CA ASP A 142 12.52 5.75 3.06
C ASP A 142 11.59 6.60 3.93
N TYR A 143 10.65 5.97 4.63
CA TYR A 143 9.75 6.70 5.52
C TYR A 143 10.50 6.98 6.80
N THR A 144 10.50 8.22 7.24
CA THR A 144 11.31 8.59 8.39
C THR A 144 10.44 9.11 9.53
N LEU A 145 10.31 8.28 10.57
CA LEU A 145 9.54 8.56 11.78
C LEU A 145 10.39 9.18 12.89
#